data_AF-A0A1B7YBK7-F1
#
_entry.id   AF-A0A1B7YBK7-F1
#
_cell.length_a   1.000
_cell.length_b   1.000
_cell.length_c   1.000
_cell.angle_alpha   90.00
_cell.angle_beta   90.00
_cell.angle_gamma   90.00
#
_symmetry.space_group_name_H-M   'P 1'
#
loop_
_entity.id
_entity.type
_entity.pdbx_description
1 polymer ?
#
loop_
_entity_poly.entity_id
_entity_poly.type
_entity_poly.pdbx_seq_one_letter_code
_entity_poly.pdbx_strand_id
1 'polypeptide(L)'
;MGILIVQDNQPCDYLAAPHMVRTVKFLKTLAKGPTILSSDFIDAALDTGEVPDPDEFLLKDKENEKKFGVTIETAVSRARANLGKLLWTVPIYCTANICNGPDSYKAIAEANGAMFKLYRARSGTTIKPTTEEEDGGAPPEPVYLLSSNSAEERSLWPKFEEMARKGHMDPRIVAADWLLDVAMTQQVSFDEKYLARNFFDKGA
;
A
#
# COMPACT_ATOMS: atom_id res chain seq x y z
N MET A 1 22.47 -25.81 -5.18
CA MET A 1 22.18 -24.39 -4.93
C MET A 1 20.99 -24.31 -3.97
N GLY A 2 21.23 -23.92 -2.71
CA GLY A 2 20.21 -23.89 -1.64
C GLY A 2 19.26 -22.69 -1.71
N ILE A 3 18.95 -22.21 -2.92
CA ILE A 3 18.08 -21.05 -3.17
C ILE A 3 16.77 -21.57 -3.74
N LEU A 4 15.65 -21.23 -3.09
CA LEU A 4 14.31 -21.56 -3.55
C LEU A 4 13.59 -20.30 -4.01
N ILE A 5 13.20 -20.26 -5.29
CA ILE A 5 12.34 -19.20 -5.80
C ILE A 5 10.90 -19.54 -5.41
N VAL A 6 10.33 -18.69 -4.57
CA VAL A 6 8.97 -18.87 -4.05
C VAL A 6 7.97 -17.97 -4.76
N GLN A 7 6.70 -18.39 -4.76
CA GLN A 7 5.59 -17.54 -5.19
C GLN A 7 5.20 -16.58 -4.06
N ASP A 8 4.54 -15.47 -4.41
CA ASP A 8 4.14 -14.39 -3.50
C ASP A 8 3.36 -14.84 -2.24
N ASN A 9 2.70 -16.01 -2.28
CA ASN A 9 1.89 -16.54 -1.19
C ASN A 9 2.69 -17.35 -0.14
N GLN A 10 3.98 -17.59 -0.37
CA GLN A 10 4.85 -18.30 0.57
C GLN A 10 5.66 -17.34 1.46
N PRO A 11 6.22 -17.82 2.58
CA PRO A 11 7.26 -17.11 3.31
C PRO A 11 8.44 -16.81 2.40
N CYS A 12 9.03 -15.63 2.57
CA CYS A 12 10.12 -15.13 1.74
C CYS A 12 11.10 -14.38 2.63
N ASP A 13 12.31 -14.90 2.77
CA ASP A 13 13.36 -14.31 3.60
C ASP A 13 14.06 -13.15 2.89
N TYR A 14 14.22 -13.28 1.57
CA TYR A 14 14.96 -12.34 0.73
C TYR A 14 14.14 -11.88 -0.47
N LEU A 15 14.13 -10.56 -0.70
CA LEU A 15 13.61 -9.95 -1.91
C LEU A 15 14.77 -9.40 -2.73
N ALA A 16 15.10 -10.03 -3.86
CA ALA A 16 16.08 -9.50 -4.80
C ALA A 16 15.42 -8.49 -5.76
N ALA A 17 15.97 -7.28 -5.86
CA ALA A 17 15.49 -6.23 -6.75
C ALA A 17 16.64 -5.33 -7.24
N PRO A 18 16.55 -4.77 -8.46
CA PRO A 18 17.58 -3.86 -8.97
C PRO A 18 17.55 -2.47 -8.32
N HIS A 19 16.39 -2.03 -7.83
CA HIS A 19 16.18 -0.74 -7.18
C HIS A 19 14.84 -0.76 -6.41
N MET A 20 14.60 0.23 -5.54
CA MET A 20 13.31 0.37 -4.88
C MET A 20 12.24 0.74 -5.90
N VAL A 21 11.14 -0.03 -5.92
CA VAL A 21 10.04 0.18 -6.88
C VAL A 21 8.66 0.04 -6.24
N ARG A 22 7.69 0.83 -6.70
CA ARG A 22 6.28 0.76 -6.26
C ARG A 22 5.49 -0.29 -7.06
N THR A 23 6.07 -1.47 -7.29
CA THR A 23 5.36 -2.58 -7.95
C THR A 23 4.60 -3.44 -6.95
N VAL A 24 3.58 -4.15 -7.43
CA VAL A 24 2.77 -5.06 -6.59
C VAL A 24 3.65 -6.09 -5.88
N LYS A 25 4.58 -6.73 -6.59
CA LYS A 25 5.48 -7.73 -6.01
C LYS A 25 6.37 -7.14 -4.92
N PHE A 26 6.97 -5.97 -5.16
CA PHE A 26 7.85 -5.34 -4.18
C PHE A 26 7.08 -4.95 -2.91
N LEU A 27 5.96 -4.24 -3.05
CA LEU A 27 5.20 -3.72 -1.91
C LEU A 27 4.51 -4.81 -1.10
N LYS A 28 4.01 -5.88 -1.74
CA LYS A 28 3.43 -7.03 -1.04
C LYS A 28 4.49 -7.79 -0.24
N THR A 29 5.66 -8.01 -0.83
CA THR A 29 6.72 -8.76 -0.14
C THR A 29 7.34 -7.91 0.97
N LEU A 30 7.53 -6.59 0.74
CA LEU A 30 8.00 -5.66 1.77
C LEU A 30 7.15 -5.70 3.04
N ALA A 31 5.82 -5.84 2.93
CA ALA A 31 4.92 -5.92 4.09
C ALA A 31 5.23 -7.10 5.05
N LYS A 32 5.95 -8.12 4.57
CA LYS A 32 6.42 -9.26 5.39
C LYS A 32 7.77 -9.00 6.08
N GLY A 33 8.44 -7.90 5.74
CA GLY A 33 9.75 -7.51 6.28
C GLY A 33 10.96 -8.36 5.83
N PRO A 34 11.07 -8.77 4.55
CA PRO A 34 12.23 -9.52 4.04
C PRO A 34 13.50 -8.66 4.10
N THR A 35 14.65 -9.31 4.05
CA THR A 35 15.91 -8.62 3.71
C THR A 35 15.91 -8.33 2.20
N ILE A 36 16.18 -7.09 1.80
CA ILE A 36 16.16 -6.69 0.40
C ILE A 36 17.59 -6.73 -0.15
N LEU A 37 17.79 -7.52 -1.20
CA LEU A 37 19.08 -7.72 -1.87
C LEU A 37 19.08 -7.06 -3.25
N SER A 38 20.26 -6.70 -3.75
CA SER A 38 20.49 -6.39 -5.16
C SER A 38 20.18 -7.61 -6.01
N SER A 39 19.72 -7.39 -7.25
CA SER A 39 19.58 -8.46 -8.25
C SER A 39 20.92 -9.16 -8.53
N ASP A 40 22.05 -8.48 -8.32
CA ASP A 40 23.39 -9.03 -8.52
C ASP A 40 23.67 -10.27 -7.65
N PHE A 41 22.93 -10.46 -6.54
CA PHE A 41 22.99 -11.67 -5.73
C PHE A 41 22.66 -12.93 -6.54
N ILE A 42 21.65 -12.83 -7.40
CA ILE A 42 21.21 -13.94 -8.25
C ILE A 42 22.25 -14.20 -9.33
N ASP A 43 22.79 -13.15 -9.94
CA ASP A 43 23.83 -13.26 -10.97
C ASP A 43 25.10 -13.91 -10.40
N ALA A 44 25.56 -13.45 -9.24
CA ALA A 44 26.73 -14.03 -8.55
C ALA A 44 26.52 -15.51 -8.16
N ALA A 45 25.31 -15.89 -7.73
CA ALA A 45 24.99 -17.28 -7.43
C ALA A 45 25.02 -18.17 -8.68
N LEU A 46 24.53 -17.66 -9.81
CA LEU A 46 24.52 -18.38 -11.08
C LEU A 46 25.94 -18.53 -11.66
N ASP A 47 26.77 -17.48 -11.56
CA ASP A 47 28.13 -17.45 -12.11
C ASP A 47 29.10 -18.35 -11.34
N THR A 48 28.99 -18.37 -10.00
CA THR A 48 29.88 -19.16 -9.13
C THR A 48 29.37 -20.58 -8.90
N GLY A 49 28.06 -20.82 -9.05
CA GLY A 49 27.42 -22.08 -8.67
C GLY A 49 27.26 -22.27 -7.15
N GLU A 50 27.66 -21.28 -6.35
CA GLU A 50 27.58 -21.27 -4.89
C GLU A 50 26.54 -20.26 -4.39
N VAL A 51 26.26 -20.25 -3.08
CA VAL A 51 25.35 -19.25 -2.49
C VAL A 51 26.23 -18.13 -1.92
N PRO A 52 26.21 -16.91 -2.50
CA PRO A 52 26.96 -15.78 -1.96
C PRO A 52 26.47 -15.38 -0.57
N ASP A 53 27.28 -14.62 0.17
CA ASP A 53 26.85 -14.04 1.44
C ASP A 53 25.80 -12.94 1.19
N PRO A 54 24.55 -13.07 1.68
CA PRO A 54 23.51 -12.06 1.47
C PRO A 54 23.87 -10.66 1.99
N ASP A 55 24.69 -10.57 3.04
CA ASP A 55 25.05 -9.28 3.65
C ASP A 55 25.94 -8.43 2.72
N GLU A 56 26.64 -9.05 1.77
CA GLU A 56 27.43 -8.35 0.74
C GLU A 56 26.55 -7.75 -0.37
N PHE A 57 25.32 -8.25 -0.52
CA PHE A 57 24.40 -7.88 -1.59
C PHE A 57 23.18 -7.10 -1.10
N LEU A 58 23.21 -6.51 0.10
CA LEU A 58 22.13 -5.63 0.57
C LEU A 58 21.86 -4.51 -0.45
N LEU A 59 20.59 -4.32 -0.82
CA LEU A 59 20.21 -3.29 -1.77
C LEU A 59 20.51 -1.89 -1.20
N LYS A 60 21.25 -1.08 -1.96
CA LYS A 60 21.58 0.30 -1.62
C LYS A 60 21.11 1.20 -2.76
N ASP A 61 20.11 2.04 -2.50
CA ASP A 61 19.46 2.86 -3.52
C ASP A 61 19.18 4.28 -3.02
N LYS A 62 20.24 5.05 -2.79
CA LYS A 62 20.14 6.40 -2.21
C LYS A 62 19.26 7.35 -3.02
N GLU A 63 19.16 7.14 -4.33
CA GLU A 63 18.31 7.96 -5.20
C GLU A 63 16.83 7.72 -4.89
N ASN A 64 16.38 6.46 -4.91
CA ASN A 64 14.98 6.16 -4.62
C ASN A 64 14.64 6.29 -3.13
N GLU A 65 15.59 6.08 -2.22
CA GLU A 65 15.39 6.38 -0.79
C GLU A 65 15.06 7.85 -0.58
N LYS A 66 15.77 8.76 -1.26
CA LYS A 66 15.47 10.19 -1.24
C LYS A 66 14.12 10.49 -1.90
N LYS A 67 13.82 9.84 -3.03
CA LYS A 67 12.56 10.01 -3.77
C LYS A 67 11.34 9.59 -2.95
N PHE A 68 11.42 8.47 -2.25
CA PHE A 68 10.33 7.94 -1.41
C PHE A 68 10.36 8.47 0.02
N GLY A 69 11.42 9.18 0.41
CA GLY A 69 11.57 9.79 1.73
C GLY A 69 11.78 8.77 2.85
N VAL A 70 12.34 7.60 2.54
CA VAL A 70 12.57 6.51 3.50
C VAL A 70 13.78 5.68 3.08
N THR A 71 14.60 5.26 4.04
CA THR A 71 15.67 4.28 3.75
C THR A 71 15.12 2.87 3.69
N ILE A 72 15.76 1.99 2.91
CA ILE A 72 15.38 0.57 2.80
C ILE A 72 15.38 -0.07 4.19
N GLU A 73 16.43 0.18 4.97
CA GLU A 73 16.58 -0.33 6.35
C GLU A 73 15.42 0.11 7.24
N THR A 74 15.01 1.39 7.15
CA THR A 74 13.90 1.92 7.94
C THR A 74 12.58 1.28 7.53
N ALA A 75 12.31 1.16 6.22
CA ALA A 75 11.09 0.54 5.71
C ALA A 75 10.98 -0.94 6.14
N VAL A 76 12.08 -1.71 6.02
CA VAL A 76 12.13 -3.11 6.44
C VAL A 76 11.98 -3.25 7.95
N SER A 77 12.65 -2.40 8.74
CA SER A 77 12.52 -2.40 10.20
C SER A 77 11.07 -2.16 10.63
N ARG A 78 10.40 -1.18 10.01
CA ARG A 78 8.97 -0.91 10.25
C ARG A 78 8.08 -2.07 9.83
N ALA A 79 8.31 -2.67 8.65
CA ALA A 79 7.55 -3.84 8.21
C ALA A 79 7.63 -5.00 9.22
N ARG A 80 8.83 -5.29 9.73
CA ARG A 80 9.05 -6.31 10.77
C ARG A 80 8.31 -5.98 12.06
N ALA A 81 8.27 -4.70 12.46
CA ALA A 81 7.51 -4.25 13.61
C ALA A 81 5.99 -4.32 13.39
N ASN A 82 5.52 -4.03 12.18
CA ASN A 82 4.10 -4.06 11.80
C ASN A 82 3.55 -5.48 11.67
N LEU A 83 4.39 -6.49 11.38
CA LEU A 83 3.98 -7.89 11.20
C LEU A 83 2.82 -8.07 10.20
N GLY A 84 2.86 -7.33 9.08
CA GLY A 84 1.81 -7.35 8.06
C GLY A 84 0.50 -6.68 8.49
N LYS A 85 0.50 -5.91 9.59
CA LYS A 85 -0.68 -5.23 10.17
C LYS A 85 -0.59 -3.70 10.08
N LEU A 86 0.19 -3.16 9.14
CA LEU A 86 0.38 -1.72 8.94
C LEU A 86 -0.95 -0.97 8.81
N LEU A 87 -1.89 -1.53 8.04
CA LEU A 87 -3.21 -0.98 7.75
C LEU A 87 -4.32 -1.78 8.45
N TRP A 88 -3.99 -2.49 9.55
CA TRP A 88 -4.99 -3.20 10.33
C TRP A 88 -6.10 -2.24 10.76
N THR A 89 -7.34 -2.73 10.71
CA THR A 89 -8.58 -1.97 10.97
C THR A 89 -8.83 -0.75 10.08
N VAL A 90 -7.96 -0.40 9.12
CA VAL A 90 -8.20 0.71 8.18
C VAL A 90 -9.11 0.24 7.04
N PRO A 91 -10.34 0.78 6.93
CA PRO A 91 -11.21 0.48 5.80
C PRO A 91 -10.75 1.24 4.56
N ILE A 92 -10.42 0.48 3.50
CA ILE A 92 -10.02 1.02 2.21
C ILE A 92 -11.04 0.60 1.16
N TYR A 93 -11.73 1.58 0.61
CA TYR A 93 -12.56 1.43 -0.56
C TYR A 93 -11.77 1.76 -1.82
N CYS A 94 -12.11 1.14 -2.93
CA CYS A 94 -11.50 1.43 -4.22
C CYS A 94 -12.59 1.49 -5.30
N THR A 95 -12.57 2.54 -6.12
CA THR A 95 -13.45 2.60 -7.29
C THR A 95 -13.16 1.43 -8.24
N ALA A 96 -14.20 0.86 -8.82
CA ALA A 96 -14.06 -0.32 -9.68
C ALA A 96 -13.28 -0.05 -10.98
N ASN A 97 -13.31 1.20 -11.46
CA ASN A 97 -12.67 1.62 -12.70
C ASN A 97 -11.37 2.41 -12.46
N ILE A 98 -10.74 2.25 -11.29
CA ILE A 98 -9.46 2.91 -10.99
C ILE A 98 -8.42 2.57 -12.06
N CYS A 99 -7.55 3.53 -12.40
CA CYS A 99 -6.43 3.31 -13.29
C CYS A 99 -5.56 2.12 -12.82
N ASN A 100 -5.05 1.30 -13.73
CA ASN A 100 -4.30 0.07 -13.47
C ASN A 100 -5.09 -1.08 -12.78
N GLY A 101 -6.40 -0.92 -12.62
CA GLY A 101 -7.29 -1.95 -12.11
C GLY A 101 -7.21 -2.11 -10.58
N PRO A 102 -8.32 -2.52 -9.93
CA PRO A 102 -8.39 -2.56 -8.47
C PRO A 102 -7.62 -3.73 -7.85
N ASP A 103 -7.38 -4.82 -8.58
CA ASP A 103 -6.76 -6.04 -8.03
C ASP A 103 -5.33 -5.82 -7.55
N SER A 104 -4.57 -4.96 -8.26
CA SER A 104 -3.21 -4.58 -7.87
C SER A 104 -3.20 -3.89 -6.50
N TYR A 105 -4.11 -2.94 -6.28
CA TYR A 105 -4.23 -2.21 -5.02
C TYR A 105 -4.80 -3.07 -3.91
N LYS A 106 -5.75 -3.95 -4.23
CA LYS A 106 -6.27 -4.94 -3.30
C LYS A 106 -5.15 -5.80 -2.73
N ALA A 107 -4.30 -6.34 -3.61
CA ALA A 107 -3.21 -7.22 -3.19
C ALA A 107 -2.20 -6.51 -2.28
N ILE A 108 -1.90 -5.23 -2.55
CA ILE A 108 -1.02 -4.41 -1.69
C ILE A 108 -1.68 -4.12 -0.35
N ALA A 109 -2.95 -3.69 -0.36
CA ALA A 109 -3.70 -3.32 0.84
C ALA A 109 -3.87 -4.53 1.79
N GLU A 110 -4.29 -5.68 1.26
CA GLU A 110 -4.49 -6.91 2.04
C GLU A 110 -3.16 -7.47 2.58
N ALA A 111 -2.06 -7.36 1.83
CA ALA A 111 -0.74 -7.76 2.33
C ALA A 111 -0.28 -6.92 3.53
N ASN A 112 -0.81 -5.70 3.68
CA ASN A 112 -0.57 -4.80 4.80
C ASN A 112 -1.69 -4.85 5.86
N GLY A 113 -2.63 -5.79 5.76
CA GLY A 113 -3.68 -6.02 6.77
C GLY A 113 -4.93 -5.16 6.64
N ALA A 114 -5.09 -4.42 5.54
CA ALA A 114 -6.25 -3.56 5.31
C ALA A 114 -7.52 -4.34 4.98
N MET A 115 -8.67 -3.76 5.33
CA MET A 115 -9.96 -4.22 4.82
C MET A 115 -10.26 -3.55 3.48
N PHE A 116 -10.07 -4.28 2.38
CA PHE A 116 -10.28 -3.75 1.03
C PHE A 116 -11.69 -4.05 0.48
N LYS A 117 -12.37 -3.03 -0.06
CA LYS A 117 -13.71 -3.18 -0.64
C LYS A 117 -13.86 -2.41 -1.95
N LEU A 118 -14.55 -3.01 -2.94
CA LEU A 118 -14.87 -2.33 -4.18
C LEU A 118 -16.07 -1.40 -4.03
N TYR A 119 -15.90 -0.15 -4.43
CA TYR A 119 -16.95 0.87 -4.44
C TYR A 119 -17.49 1.11 -5.84
N ARG A 120 -18.82 1.00 -5.97
CA ARG A 120 -19.63 1.29 -7.15
C ARG A 120 -20.92 1.92 -6.65
N ALA A 121 -21.59 2.69 -7.51
CA ALA A 121 -22.84 3.37 -7.18
C ALA A 121 -23.97 2.45 -6.64
N ARG A 122 -23.88 1.13 -6.85
CA ARG A 122 -24.86 0.12 -6.41
C ARG A 122 -24.23 -1.14 -5.80
N SER A 123 -23.03 -1.05 -5.21
CA SER A 123 -22.32 -2.25 -4.73
C SER A 123 -22.98 -2.98 -3.55
N GLY A 124 -23.95 -2.36 -2.86
CA GLY A 124 -24.45 -2.86 -1.56
C GLY A 124 -23.39 -2.82 -0.44
N THR A 125 -22.18 -2.36 -0.75
CA THR A 125 -21.09 -2.19 0.20
C THR A 125 -21.30 -0.89 0.97
N THR A 126 -21.81 -0.99 2.18
CA THR A 126 -22.15 0.16 3.02
C THR A 126 -21.32 0.18 4.30
N ILE A 127 -20.94 1.38 4.72
CA ILE A 127 -20.52 1.63 6.09
C ILE A 127 -21.79 1.60 6.93
N LYS A 128 -21.78 0.84 8.03
CA LYS A 128 -22.93 0.77 8.93
C LYS A 128 -23.16 2.17 9.52
N PRO A 129 -24.37 2.72 9.45
CA PRO A 129 -24.67 3.96 10.16
C PRO A 129 -24.44 3.79 11.66
N THR A 130 -23.71 4.73 12.24
CA THR A 130 -23.30 4.73 13.65
C THR A 130 -23.21 6.19 14.10
N THR A 131 -23.56 6.46 15.36
CA THR A 131 -23.42 7.77 16.00
C THR A 131 -22.16 7.85 16.85
N GLU A 132 -21.70 9.07 17.16
CA GLU A 132 -20.57 9.31 18.07
C GLU A 132 -20.76 8.60 19.42
N GLU A 133 -21.98 8.60 19.96
CA GLU A 133 -22.31 7.96 21.22
C GLU A 133 -22.18 6.42 21.15
N GLU A 134 -22.61 5.82 20.04
CA GLU A 134 -22.44 4.39 19.77
C GLU A 134 -20.97 4.00 19.55
N ASP A 135 -20.14 4.94 19.09
CA ASP A 135 -18.70 4.79 18.91
C ASP A 135 -17.90 5.22 20.15
N GLY A 136 -18.57 5.35 21.30
CA GLY A 136 -17.95 5.62 22.59
C GLY A 136 -17.39 7.03 22.76
N GLY A 137 -17.84 8.00 21.96
CA GLY A 137 -17.37 9.40 22.01
C GLY A 137 -16.02 9.62 21.34
N ALA A 138 -15.54 8.65 20.57
CA ALA A 138 -14.27 8.77 19.85
C ALA A 138 -14.38 9.74 18.65
N PRO A 139 -13.29 10.45 18.30
CA PRO A 139 -13.25 11.19 17.06
C PRO A 139 -13.39 10.22 15.87
N PRO A 140 -14.03 10.66 14.77
CA PRO A 140 -14.31 9.80 13.62
C PRO A 140 -13.02 9.25 13.01
N GLU A 141 -12.95 7.92 12.88
CA GLU A 141 -11.81 7.26 12.25
C GLU A 141 -11.79 7.50 10.73
N PRO A 142 -10.60 7.56 10.10
CA PRO A 142 -10.50 7.79 8.68
C PRO A 142 -10.95 6.58 7.85
N VAL A 143 -11.69 6.85 6.78
CA VAL A 143 -12.03 5.88 5.75
C VAL A 143 -11.57 6.36 4.39
N TYR A 144 -10.84 5.51 3.68
CA TYR A 144 -10.19 5.88 2.43
C TYR A 144 -10.99 5.41 1.22
N LEU A 145 -11.10 6.23 0.19
CA LEU A 145 -11.53 5.83 -1.15
C LEU A 145 -10.38 6.10 -2.12
N LEU A 146 -9.78 5.02 -2.64
CA LEU A 146 -8.87 5.09 -3.77
C LEU A 146 -9.65 5.38 -5.04
N SER A 147 -9.29 6.45 -5.75
CA SER A 147 -9.99 6.91 -6.94
C SER A 147 -9.04 7.62 -7.92
N SER A 148 -9.35 7.55 -9.22
CA SER A 148 -8.68 8.33 -10.28
C SER A 148 -9.46 9.60 -10.65
N ASN A 149 -8.96 10.36 -11.62
CA ASN A 149 -9.56 11.64 -12.06
C ASN A 149 -10.69 11.52 -13.09
N SER A 150 -11.17 10.32 -13.40
CA SER A 150 -12.22 10.16 -14.41
C SER A 150 -13.54 10.78 -13.95
N ALA A 151 -14.32 11.35 -14.86
CA ALA A 151 -15.62 11.96 -14.52
C ALA A 151 -16.58 10.95 -13.87
N GLU A 152 -16.52 9.70 -14.31
CA GLU A 152 -17.30 8.57 -13.78
C GLU A 152 -16.99 8.33 -12.31
N GLU A 153 -15.70 8.26 -11.95
CA GLU A 153 -15.29 8.07 -10.57
C GLU A 153 -15.56 9.30 -9.71
N ARG A 154 -15.35 10.51 -10.25
CA ARG A 154 -15.68 11.77 -9.57
C ARG A 154 -17.16 11.86 -9.19
N SER A 155 -18.05 11.29 -10.01
CA SER A 155 -19.48 11.25 -9.72
C SER A 155 -19.83 10.39 -8.49
N LEU A 156 -18.93 9.48 -8.08
CA LEU A 156 -19.10 8.61 -6.92
C LEU A 156 -18.70 9.30 -5.60
N TRP A 157 -17.83 10.32 -5.66
CA TRP A 157 -17.24 10.97 -4.49
C TRP A 157 -18.28 11.52 -3.50
N PRO A 158 -19.31 12.28 -3.91
CA PRO A 158 -20.26 12.86 -2.95
C PRO A 158 -21.05 11.78 -2.19
N LYS A 159 -21.42 10.69 -2.86
CA LYS A 159 -22.15 9.57 -2.25
C LYS A 159 -21.27 8.81 -1.26
N PHE A 160 -19.98 8.68 -1.54
CA PHE A 160 -19.03 8.08 -0.62
C PHE A 160 -18.85 8.95 0.62
N GLU A 161 -18.66 10.26 0.47
CA GLU A 161 -18.55 11.19 1.60
C GLU A 161 -19.80 11.15 2.49
N GLU A 162 -20.99 11.14 1.89
CA GLU A 162 -22.26 11.02 2.62
C GLU A 162 -22.34 9.71 3.40
N MET A 163 -21.97 8.59 2.77
CA MET A 163 -21.97 7.27 3.40
C MET A 163 -21.00 7.20 4.58
N ALA A 164 -19.79 7.74 4.43
CA ALA A 164 -18.78 7.78 5.49
C ALA A 164 -19.24 8.63 6.69
N ARG A 165 -19.73 9.85 6.44
CA ARG A 165 -20.23 10.73 7.50
C ARG A 165 -21.42 10.14 8.25
N LYS A 166 -22.32 9.44 7.54
CA LYS A 166 -23.44 8.70 8.18
C LYS A 166 -22.99 7.57 9.09
N GLY A 167 -21.78 7.04 8.86
CA GLY A 167 -21.16 6.02 9.70
C GLY A 167 -20.18 6.57 10.73
N HIS A 168 -20.22 7.87 11.03
CA HIS A 168 -19.26 8.55 11.93
C HIS A 168 -17.79 8.35 11.53
N MET A 169 -17.48 8.41 10.23
CA MET A 169 -16.11 8.30 9.70
C MET A 169 -15.67 9.57 8.97
N ASP A 170 -14.36 9.80 8.94
CA ASP A 170 -13.72 10.90 8.19
C ASP A 170 -13.40 10.45 6.74
N PRO A 171 -14.16 10.91 5.72
CA PRO A 171 -13.95 10.48 4.34
C PRO A 171 -12.68 11.09 3.72
N ARG A 172 -11.77 10.22 3.28
CA ARG A 172 -10.55 10.60 2.57
C ARG A 172 -10.53 9.99 1.17
N ILE A 173 -10.93 10.80 0.19
CA ILE A 173 -10.87 10.40 -1.23
C ILE A 173 -9.48 10.74 -1.75
N VAL A 174 -8.69 9.72 -2.05
CA VAL A 174 -7.26 9.86 -2.34
C VAL A 174 -6.89 9.19 -3.66
N ALA A 175 -5.81 9.69 -4.28
CA ALA A 175 -5.15 9.00 -5.37
C ALA A 175 -4.48 7.71 -4.88
N ALA A 176 -4.26 6.76 -5.79
CA ALA A 176 -3.63 5.48 -5.46
C ALA A 176 -2.22 5.63 -4.88
N ASP A 177 -1.50 6.70 -5.22
CA ASP A 177 -0.17 7.02 -4.68
C ASP A 177 -0.12 7.05 -3.16
N TRP A 178 -1.21 7.41 -2.47
CA TRP A 178 -1.26 7.32 -1.02
C TRP A 178 -0.99 5.90 -0.51
N LEU A 179 -1.68 4.90 -1.06
CA LEU A 179 -1.51 3.51 -0.65
C LEU A 179 -0.10 3.02 -1.00
N LEU A 180 0.42 3.41 -2.17
CA LEU A 180 1.76 3.01 -2.62
C LEU A 180 2.84 3.58 -1.71
N ASP A 181 2.72 4.84 -1.29
CA ASP A 181 3.69 5.50 -0.42
C ASP A 181 3.58 5.01 1.02
N VAL A 182 2.37 4.77 1.55
CA VAL A 182 2.18 4.14 2.86
C VAL A 182 2.80 2.73 2.88
N ALA A 183 2.57 1.92 1.85
CA ALA A 183 3.15 0.59 1.74
C ALA A 183 4.68 0.65 1.57
N MET A 184 5.22 1.61 0.82
CA MET A 184 6.66 1.76 0.63
C MET A 184 7.38 2.21 1.91
N THR A 185 6.79 3.17 2.63
CA THR A 185 7.39 3.74 3.86
C THR A 185 7.10 2.90 5.11
N GLN A 186 6.21 1.92 4.99
CA GLN A 186 5.72 1.08 6.07
C GLN A 186 5.25 1.90 7.28
N GLN A 187 4.59 3.03 6.98
CA GLN A 187 4.09 3.97 7.97
C GLN A 187 2.77 4.58 7.49
N VAL A 188 1.74 4.51 8.34
CA VAL A 188 0.48 5.19 8.05
C VAL A 188 0.69 6.68 8.22
N SER A 189 0.55 7.42 7.12
CA SER A 189 0.56 8.87 7.12
C SER A 189 -0.51 9.37 6.16
N PHE A 190 -0.99 10.58 6.42
CA PHE A 190 -1.94 11.25 5.54
C PHE A 190 -1.49 12.70 5.37
N ASP A 191 -1.50 13.13 4.12
CA ASP A 191 -1.18 14.48 3.69
C ASP A 191 -2.22 14.87 2.65
N GLU A 192 -2.72 16.10 2.72
CA GLU A 192 -3.73 16.62 1.81
C GLU A 192 -3.29 16.59 0.34
N LYS A 193 -1.99 16.51 0.05
CA LYS A 193 -1.47 16.34 -1.32
C LYS A 193 -2.02 15.08 -2.01
N TYR A 194 -2.39 14.06 -1.24
CA TYR A 194 -2.94 12.82 -1.79
C TYR A 194 -4.45 12.88 -2.06
N LEU A 195 -5.16 13.88 -1.50
CA LEU A 195 -6.58 14.05 -1.79
C LEU A 195 -6.77 14.14 -3.29
N ALA A 196 -7.68 13.35 -3.85
CA ALA A 196 -7.83 13.22 -5.30
C ALA A 196 -8.03 14.59 -5.99
N ARG A 197 -8.76 15.49 -5.34
CA ARG A 197 -8.93 16.89 -5.79
C ARG A 197 -7.57 17.59 -5.93
N ASN A 198 -6.73 17.55 -4.90
CA ASN A 198 -5.43 18.21 -4.89
C ASN A 198 -4.38 17.50 -5.78
N PHE A 199 -4.42 16.17 -5.81
CA PHE A 199 -3.44 15.35 -6.51
C PHE A 199 -3.57 15.50 -8.03
N PHE A 200 -4.80 15.49 -8.54
CA PHE A 200 -5.05 15.58 -9.97
C PHE A 200 -5.13 17.01 -10.49
N ASP A 201 -5.49 18.00 -9.66
CA ASP A 201 -5.48 19.41 -10.07
C ASP A 201 -4.05 19.95 -10.23
N LYS A 202 -3.03 19.35 -9.59
CA LYS A 202 -1.61 19.68 -9.79
C LYS A 202 -1.03 19.16 -11.12
N GLY A 203 -1.82 18.39 -11.88
CA GLY A 203 -1.43 17.83 -13.18
C GLY A 203 -2.22 18.39 -14.37
N ALA A 204 -3.02 19.45 -14.18
CA ALA A 204 -3.75 20.16 -15.22
C ALA A 204 -3.02 21.43 -15.69
#